data_AF-A0A7W7ESN8-F1
#
_entry.id   AF-A0A7W7ESN8-F1
#
_cell.length_a   1.000
_cell.length_b   1.000
_cell.length_c   1.000
_cell.angle_alpha   90.00
_cell.angle_beta   90.00
_cell.angle_gamma   90.00
#
_symmetry.space_group_name_H-M   'P 1'
#
loop_
_entity.id
_entity.type
_entity.pdbx_description
1 polymer ?
#
loop_
_entity_poly.entity_id
_entity_poly.type
_entity_poly.pdbx_seq_one_letter_code
_entity_poly.pdbx_strand_id
1 'polypeptide(L)'
;MAVIGMGSQRDEEVLGSLDRVCDHGGRQWWLYLSRCINCQQFWMIAQEERVHDNYCMKRIDARVAAGIVTDAIWPEDFLDFASVLRLERESGQIAQFLDPNCHALVATAHDLSRERPDITFDEIGYLLGIIPSHAATLMALNPW
;
A
#
# COMPACT_ATOMS: atom_id res chain seq x y z
N MET A 1 9.92 -5.75 8.04
CA MET A 1 8.77 -5.70 7.10
C MET A 1 9.12 -6.54 5.88
N ALA A 2 8.13 -6.98 5.13
CA ALA A 2 8.31 -7.68 3.85
C ALA A 2 7.42 -7.02 2.80
N VAL A 3 7.88 -6.99 1.55
CA VAL A 3 7.10 -6.59 0.38
C VAL A 3 7.08 -7.77 -0.58
N ILE A 4 5.90 -8.15 -1.06
CA ILE A 4 5.69 -9.29 -1.96
C ILE A 4 4.89 -8.80 -3.16
N GLY A 5 5.46 -8.92 -4.37
CA GLY A 5 4.75 -8.62 -5.60
C GLY A 5 3.60 -9.61 -5.85
N MET A 6 2.46 -9.07 -6.27
CA MET A 6 1.26 -9.81 -6.58
C MET A 6 1.43 -10.68 -7.83
N GLY A 7 0.67 -11.77 -7.90
CA GLY A 7 0.64 -12.66 -9.07
C GLY A 7 1.89 -13.50 -9.25
N SER A 8 2.61 -13.78 -8.16
CA SER A 8 3.81 -14.61 -8.16
C SER A 8 3.52 -15.89 -7.37
N GLN A 9 4.11 -17.04 -7.71
CA GLN A 9 3.88 -18.25 -6.90
C GLN A 9 4.11 -18.03 -5.39
N ARG A 10 5.03 -17.12 -5.04
CA ARG A 10 5.30 -16.73 -3.67
C ARG A 10 4.14 -16.00 -2.96
N ASP A 11 3.39 -15.14 -3.65
CA ASP A 11 2.27 -14.43 -3.01
C ASP A 11 1.12 -15.41 -2.72
N GLU A 12 0.81 -16.31 -3.65
CA GLU A 12 -0.16 -17.39 -3.45
C GLU A 12 0.21 -18.27 -2.24
N GLU A 13 1.47 -18.71 -2.14
CA GLU A 13 1.94 -19.54 -1.03
C GLU A 13 1.87 -18.81 0.32
N VAL A 14 2.33 -17.55 0.37
CA VAL A 14 2.35 -16.78 1.61
C VAL A 14 0.93 -16.45 2.04
N LEU A 15 0.11 -15.87 1.16
CA LEU A 15 -1.24 -15.42 1.51
C LEU A 15 -2.20 -16.58 1.69
N GLY A 16 -2.03 -17.70 0.98
CA GLY A 16 -2.79 -18.92 1.20
C GLY A 16 -2.58 -19.54 2.58
N SER A 17 -1.50 -19.15 3.28
CA SER A 17 -1.25 -19.56 4.67
C SER A 17 -1.86 -18.61 5.72
N LEU A 18 -2.56 -17.56 5.30
CA LEU A 18 -3.08 -16.51 6.17
C LEU A 18 -4.61 -16.43 6.13
N ASP A 19 -5.24 -16.51 7.31
CA ASP A 19 -6.65 -16.17 7.46
C ASP A 19 -6.81 -14.68 7.70
N ARG A 20 -7.71 -14.03 6.96
CA ARG A 20 -8.10 -12.63 7.17
C ARG A 20 -8.93 -12.54 8.46
N VAL A 21 -8.49 -11.71 9.40
CA VAL A 21 -9.11 -11.54 10.73
C VAL A 21 -10.09 -10.38 10.72
N CYS A 22 -9.64 -9.20 10.29
CA CYS A 22 -10.49 -8.04 10.13
C CYS A 22 -9.89 -7.06 9.13
N ASP A 23 -10.76 -6.26 8.52
CA ASP A 23 -10.41 -5.13 7.68
C ASP A 23 -10.32 -3.87 8.51
N HIS A 24 -9.42 -2.95 8.14
CA HIS A 24 -9.50 -1.58 8.64
C HIS A 24 -10.81 -0.94 8.16
N GLY A 25 -11.12 -1.09 6.87
CA GLY A 25 -12.30 -0.50 6.23
C GLY A 25 -12.21 1.02 6.11
N GLY A 26 -13.31 1.64 5.69
CA GLY A 26 -13.39 3.10 5.50
C GLY A 26 -12.50 3.59 4.36
N ARG A 27 -11.66 4.60 4.64
CA ARG A 27 -10.77 5.20 3.63
C ARG A 27 -9.50 4.38 3.38
N GLN A 28 -9.08 3.57 4.36
CA GLN A 28 -7.90 2.69 4.27
C GLN A 28 -8.33 1.29 3.81
N TRP A 29 -8.96 1.22 2.64
CA TRP A 29 -9.47 -0.04 2.08
C TRP A 29 -8.37 -1.08 1.79
N TRP A 30 -7.12 -0.62 1.66
CA TRP A 30 -5.94 -1.45 1.44
C TRP A 30 -5.46 -2.19 2.70
N LEU A 31 -5.87 -1.78 3.91
CA LEU A 31 -5.28 -2.24 5.17
C LEU A 31 -6.15 -3.30 5.86
N TYR A 32 -5.53 -4.41 6.26
CA TYR A 32 -6.19 -5.47 7.01
C TYR A 32 -5.23 -6.23 7.95
N LEU A 33 -5.83 -6.97 8.88
CA LEU A 33 -5.15 -7.87 9.80
C LEU A 33 -5.39 -9.31 9.34
N SER A 34 -4.31 -10.10 9.31
CA SER A 34 -4.37 -11.54 9.08
C SER A 34 -3.61 -12.32 10.15
N ARG A 35 -3.90 -13.61 10.24
CA ARG A 35 -3.22 -14.56 11.11
C ARG A 35 -2.80 -15.80 10.33
N CYS A 36 -1.56 -16.23 10.50
CA CYS A 36 -1.09 -17.46 9.88
C CYS A 36 -1.77 -18.70 10.49
N ILE A 37 -2.30 -19.57 9.63
CA ILE A 37 -3.03 -20.77 10.06
C ILE A 37 -2.10 -21.80 10.72
N ASN A 38 -0.82 -21.85 10.32
CA ASN A 38 0.14 -22.82 10.83
C ASN A 38 0.78 -22.38 12.14
N CYS A 39 1.31 -21.14 12.20
CA CYS A 39 2.10 -20.67 13.34
C CYS A 39 1.40 -19.64 14.23
N GLN A 40 0.16 -19.26 13.89
CA GLN A 40 -0.65 -18.29 14.63
C GLN A 40 -0.05 -16.87 14.70
N GLN A 41 0.99 -16.58 13.92
CA GLN A 41 1.59 -15.25 13.81
C GLN A 41 0.62 -14.26 13.17
N PHE A 42 0.41 -13.11 13.82
CA PHE A 42 -0.35 -11.99 13.26
C PHE A 42 0.48 -11.13 12.31
N TRP A 43 -0.18 -10.65 11.28
CA TRP A 43 0.37 -9.79 10.24
C TRP A 43 -0.59 -8.66 9.93
N MET A 44 -0.09 -7.44 9.98
CA MET A 44 -0.74 -6.30 9.37
C MET A 44 -0.31 -6.24 7.89
N ILE A 45 -1.26 -6.09 6.99
CA ILE A 45 -1.03 -6.17 5.55
C ILE A 45 -1.69 -4.97 4.87
N ALA A 46 -0.90 -4.25 4.08
CA ALA A 46 -1.39 -3.33 3.07
C ALA A 46 -1.35 -4.00 1.70
N GLN A 47 -2.50 -4.07 1.04
CA GLN A 47 -2.67 -4.52 -0.34
C GLN A 47 -2.71 -3.30 -1.26
N GLU A 48 -1.61 -3.03 -1.94
CA GLU A 48 -1.49 -1.98 -2.94
C GLU A 48 -1.66 -2.63 -4.32
N GLU A 49 -2.84 -2.50 -4.92
CA GLU A 49 -3.20 -3.11 -6.21
C GLU A 49 -3.47 -2.07 -7.31
N ARG A 50 -3.02 -0.83 -7.09
CA ARG A 50 -3.30 0.28 -8.00
C ARG A 50 -2.05 0.66 -8.79
N VAL A 51 -0.88 0.70 -8.15
CA VAL A 51 0.32 1.26 -8.76
C VAL A 51 1.40 0.20 -9.00
N HIS A 52 1.79 -0.53 -7.97
CA HIS A 52 2.92 -1.44 -7.99
C HIS A 52 2.54 -2.90 -7.80
N ASP A 53 1.28 -3.20 -7.49
CA ASP A 53 0.75 -4.56 -7.32
C ASP A 53 1.58 -5.32 -6.28
N ASN A 54 1.56 -4.84 -5.03
CA ASN A 54 2.35 -5.35 -3.92
C ASN A 54 1.54 -5.55 -2.62
N TYR A 55 1.95 -6.56 -1.86
CA TYR A 55 1.59 -6.72 -0.46
C TYR A 55 2.72 -6.23 0.44
N CYS A 56 2.46 -5.17 1.19
CA CYS A 56 3.32 -4.69 2.26
C CYS A 56 2.92 -5.33 3.59
N MET A 57 3.83 -6.07 4.22
CA MET A 57 3.54 -6.91 5.39
C MET A 57 4.40 -6.54 6.61
N LYS A 58 3.73 -6.38 7.75
CA LYS A 58 4.36 -6.16 9.05
C LYS A 58 3.92 -7.22 10.04
N ARG A 59 4.89 -7.94 10.60
CA ARG A 59 4.66 -8.87 11.71
C ARG A 59 4.31 -8.07 12.96
N ILE A 60 3.23 -8.43 13.64
CA ILE A 60 2.80 -7.81 14.89
C ILE A 60 2.54 -8.87 15.96
N ASP A 61 2.71 -8.51 17.23
CA ASP A 61 2.45 -9.46 18.31
C ASP A 61 0.94 -9.56 18.64
N ALA A 62 0.60 -10.53 19.50
CA ALA A 62 -0.78 -10.77 19.90
C ALA A 62 -1.39 -9.61 20.70
N ARG A 63 -0.59 -8.79 21.39
CA ARG A 63 -1.07 -7.63 22.15
C ARG A 63 -1.51 -6.52 21.20
N VAL A 64 -0.71 -6.24 20.16
CA VAL A 64 -1.06 -5.28 19.12
C VAL A 64 -2.28 -5.76 18.34
N ALA A 65 -2.32 -7.03 17.94
CA ALA A 65 -3.47 -7.60 17.25
C ALA A 65 -4.76 -7.53 18.09
N ALA A 66 -4.67 -7.77 19.40
CA ALA A 66 -5.81 -7.61 20.29
C ALA A 66 -6.33 -6.18 20.27
N GLY A 67 -5.47 -5.16 20.40
CA GLY A 67 -5.88 -3.75 20.36
C GLY A 67 -6.53 -3.32 19.03
N ILE A 68 -6.09 -3.90 17.90
CA ILE A 68 -6.77 -3.71 16.61
C ILE A 68 -8.19 -4.26 16.66
N VAL A 69 -8.35 -5.50 17.14
CA VAL A 69 -9.65 -6.20 17.12
C VAL A 69 -10.63 -5.63 18.13
N THR A 70 -10.17 -5.28 19.34
CA THR A 70 -11.05 -4.84 20.43
C THR A 70 -11.34 -3.35 20.39
N ASP A 71 -10.34 -2.55 20.04
CA ASP A 71 -10.39 -1.10 20.21
C ASP A 71 -10.21 -0.33 18.90
N ALA A 72 -10.06 -1.02 17.77
CA ALA A 72 -9.74 -0.43 16.46
C ALA A 72 -8.47 0.45 16.48
N ILE A 73 -7.50 0.09 17.33
CA ILE A 73 -6.23 0.82 17.45
C ILE A 73 -5.22 0.19 16.48
N TRP A 74 -5.08 0.81 15.32
CA TRP A 74 -4.12 0.42 14.29
C TRP A 74 -2.77 1.10 14.51
N PRO A 75 -1.65 0.37 14.41
CA PRO A 75 -0.32 0.98 14.29
C PRO A 75 -0.27 1.96 13.11
N GLU A 76 0.59 2.98 13.21
CA GLU A 76 0.69 4.04 12.19
C GLU A 76 1.17 3.53 10.82
N ASP A 77 1.92 2.42 10.79
CA ASP A 77 2.37 1.84 9.52
C ASP A 77 1.14 1.50 8.67
N PHE A 78 1.21 1.83 7.39
CA PHE A 78 0.16 1.60 6.40
C PHE A 78 -1.13 2.42 6.55
N LEU A 79 -1.28 3.29 7.55
CA LEU A 79 -2.47 4.16 7.66
C LEU A 79 -2.55 5.20 6.53
N ASP A 80 -1.39 5.65 6.07
CA ASP A 80 -1.22 6.61 5.00
C ASP A 80 -0.74 5.91 3.73
N PHE A 81 -1.42 6.18 2.60
CA PHE A 81 -1.13 5.51 1.34
C PHE A 81 0.25 5.90 0.79
N ALA A 82 0.67 7.15 1.01
CA ALA A 82 2.01 7.60 0.61
C ALA A 82 3.12 6.81 1.33
N SER A 83 2.89 6.43 2.59
CA SER A 83 3.81 5.60 3.35
C SER A 83 3.90 4.17 2.81
N VAL A 84 2.80 3.60 2.29
CA VAL A 84 2.80 2.30 1.60
C VAL A 84 3.65 2.37 0.33
N LEU A 85 3.39 3.35 -0.54
CA LEU A 85 4.15 3.54 -1.78
C LEU A 85 5.64 3.79 -1.51
N ARG A 86 5.97 4.54 -0.45
CA ARG A 86 7.36 4.76 -0.03
C ARG A 86 8.06 3.44 0.30
N LEU A 87 7.40 2.55 1.03
CA LEU A 87 7.99 1.26 1.41
C LEU A 87 8.24 0.37 0.19
N GLU A 88 7.33 0.36 -0.77
CA GLU A 88 7.47 -0.36 -2.04
C GLU A 88 8.65 0.19 -2.83
N ARG A 89 8.74 1.52 -2.94
CA ARG A 89 9.87 2.22 -3.55
C ARG A 89 11.20 1.86 -2.89
N GLU A 90 11.28 1.92 -1.57
CA GLU A 90 12.49 1.60 -0.79
C GLU A 90 12.89 0.12 -0.90
N SER A 91 11.91 -0.78 -1.06
CA SER A 91 12.14 -2.21 -1.31
C SER A 91 12.56 -2.54 -2.74
N GLY A 92 12.49 -1.59 -3.66
CA GLY A 92 12.75 -1.78 -5.09
C GLY A 92 11.64 -2.52 -5.84
N GLN A 93 10.50 -2.82 -5.20
CA GLN A 93 9.34 -3.46 -5.81
C GLN A 93 8.47 -2.39 -6.50
N ILE A 94 8.95 -1.86 -7.61
CA ILE A 94 8.26 -0.83 -8.39
C ILE A 94 7.80 -1.39 -9.72
N ALA A 95 6.56 -1.09 -10.11
CA ALA A 95 6.08 -1.37 -11.46
C ALA A 95 6.57 -0.31 -12.45
N GLN A 96 6.71 -0.72 -13.71
CA GLN A 96 6.88 0.18 -14.85
C GLN A 96 5.60 0.15 -15.69
N PHE A 97 4.94 1.29 -15.81
CA PHE A 97 3.75 1.42 -16.61
C PHE A 97 4.09 1.55 -18.10
N LEU A 98 3.41 0.77 -18.94
CA LEU A 98 3.49 0.90 -20.40
C LEU A 98 2.85 2.21 -20.88
N ASP A 99 1.71 2.56 -20.31
CA ASP A 99 1.09 3.88 -20.49
C ASP A 99 1.51 4.80 -19.33
N PRO A 100 2.40 5.79 -19.57
CA PRO A 100 2.87 6.68 -18.53
C PRO A 100 1.77 7.59 -17.97
N ASN A 101 0.63 7.73 -18.64
CA ASN A 101 -0.48 8.59 -18.22
C ASN A 101 -1.74 7.79 -17.88
N CYS A 102 -1.58 6.51 -17.53
CA CYS A 102 -2.70 5.64 -17.23
C CYS A 102 -3.54 6.20 -16.06
N HIS A 103 -4.82 5.83 -16.04
CA HIS A 103 -5.75 6.30 -15.02
C HIS A 103 -5.27 6.01 -13.59
N ALA A 104 -4.64 4.86 -13.34
CA ALA A 104 -4.13 4.50 -12.02
C ALA A 104 -3.09 5.50 -11.49
N LEU A 105 -2.15 5.93 -12.34
CA LEU A 105 -1.14 6.94 -11.98
C LEU A 105 -1.77 8.32 -11.76
N VAL A 106 -2.68 8.74 -12.64
CA VAL A 106 -3.39 10.02 -12.52
C VAL A 106 -4.21 10.06 -11.23
N ALA A 107 -5.08 9.06 -11.02
CA ALA A 107 -5.92 8.98 -9.83
C ALA A 107 -5.08 8.95 -8.54
N THR A 108 -3.98 8.21 -8.52
CA THR A 108 -3.11 8.14 -7.34
C THR A 108 -2.41 9.47 -7.07
N ALA A 109 -1.89 10.17 -8.08
CA ALA A 109 -1.29 11.49 -7.90
C ALA A 109 -2.28 12.48 -7.29
N HIS A 110 -3.54 12.48 -7.78
CA HIS A 110 -4.60 13.34 -7.26
C HIS A 110 -5.05 12.95 -5.84
N ASP A 111 -5.12 11.65 -5.52
CA ASP A 111 -5.44 11.16 -4.18
C ASP A 111 -4.34 11.58 -3.18
N LEU A 112 -3.06 11.43 -3.53
CA LEU A 112 -1.93 11.86 -2.71
C LEU A 112 -1.98 13.37 -2.41
N SER A 113 -2.25 14.20 -3.42
CA SER A 113 -2.39 15.65 -3.23
C SER A 113 -3.62 16.02 -2.38
N ARG A 114 -4.71 15.25 -2.46
CA ARG A 114 -5.90 15.49 -1.63
C ARG A 114 -5.65 15.15 -0.17
N GLU A 115 -4.87 14.10 0.10
CA GLU A 115 -4.55 13.67 1.46
C GLU A 115 -3.46 14.53 2.11
N ARG A 116 -2.48 14.98 1.31
CA ARG A 116 -1.43 15.91 1.72
C ARG A 116 -1.36 17.09 0.73
N PRO A 117 -2.12 18.18 0.96
CA PRO A 117 -2.16 19.34 0.06
C PRO A 117 -0.82 20.05 -0.15
N ASP A 118 0.15 19.82 0.73
CA ASP A 118 1.51 20.35 0.68
C ASP A 118 2.51 19.43 -0.02
N ILE A 119 2.09 18.24 -0.49
CA ILE A 119 2.97 17.29 -1.17
C ILE A 119 3.52 17.89 -2.47
N THR A 120 4.83 17.79 -2.63
CA THR A 120 5.52 18.32 -3.81
C THR A 120 5.47 17.36 -5.00
N PHE A 121 5.68 17.87 -6.22
CA PHE A 121 5.82 17.01 -7.40
C PHE A 121 7.05 16.09 -7.31
N ASP A 122 8.10 16.51 -6.61
CA ASP A 122 9.26 15.68 -6.30
C ASP A 122 8.86 14.48 -5.42
N GLU A 123 8.07 14.72 -4.38
CA GLU A 123 7.56 13.64 -3.53
C GLU A 123 6.61 12.71 -4.29
N ILE A 124 5.66 13.24 -5.06
CA ILE A 124 4.76 12.41 -5.89
C ILE A 124 5.58 11.57 -6.87
N GLY A 125 6.54 12.19 -7.56
CA GLY A 125 7.42 11.50 -8.51
C GLY A 125 8.21 10.38 -7.84
N TYR A 126 8.80 10.66 -6.67
CA TYR A 126 9.52 9.67 -5.89
C TYR A 126 8.64 8.46 -5.52
N LEU A 127 7.43 8.71 -5.01
CA LEU A 127 6.49 7.67 -4.59
C LEU A 127 6.00 6.81 -5.74
N LEU A 128 5.70 7.41 -6.90
CA LEU A 128 5.22 6.70 -8.09
C LEU A 128 6.35 6.15 -8.97
N GLY A 129 7.61 6.39 -8.62
CA GLY A 129 8.76 5.95 -9.39
C GLY A 129 8.95 6.68 -10.73
N ILE A 130 8.46 7.92 -10.85
CA ILE A 130 8.53 8.76 -12.04
C ILE A 130 9.32 10.06 -11.77
N ILE A 131 9.66 10.81 -12.82
CA ILE A 131 10.34 12.10 -12.67
C ILE A 131 9.35 13.21 -12.25
N PRO A 132 9.80 14.27 -11.55
CA PRO A 132 8.91 15.33 -11.03
C PRO A 132 8.11 16.04 -12.12
N SER A 133 8.70 16.26 -13.30
CA SER A 133 7.99 16.86 -14.44
C SER A 133 6.85 16.00 -14.97
N HIS A 134 6.96 14.67 -14.84
CA HIS A 134 5.89 13.75 -15.19
C HIS A 134 4.78 13.76 -14.13
N ALA A 135 5.12 13.84 -12.85
CA ALA A 135 4.13 14.04 -11.78
C ALA A 135 3.30 15.32 -12.01
N ALA A 136 3.93 16.42 -12.41
CA ALA A 136 3.22 17.65 -12.78
C ALA A 136 2.25 17.45 -13.97
N THR A 137 2.66 16.67 -14.97
CA THR A 137 1.79 16.29 -16.10
C THR A 137 0.58 15.50 -15.62
N LEU A 138 0.75 14.49 -14.76
CA LEU A 138 -0.36 13.70 -14.21
C LEU A 138 -1.37 14.59 -13.47
N MET A 139 -0.89 15.55 -12.69
CA MET A 139 -1.74 16.48 -11.94
C MET A 139 -2.53 17.46 -12.83
N ALA A 140 -2.10 17.68 -14.07
CA ALA A 140 -2.82 18.48 -15.05
C ALA A 140 -3.91 17.69 -15.81
N LEU A 141 -3.90 16.35 -15.72
CA LEU A 141 -4.89 15.49 -16.35
C LEU A 141 -6.13 15.35 -15.47
N ASN A 142 -7.29 15.11 -16.11
CA ASN A 142 -8.53 14.85 -15.40
C ASN A 142 -8.50 13.44 -14.78
N PRO A 143 -8.74 13.29 -13.47
CA PRO A 143 -8.83 11.97 -12.84
C PRO A 143 -10.11 11.21 -13.17
N TRP A 144 -11.08 11.78 -13.92
CA TRP A 144 -12.40 11.18 -14.23
C TRP A 144 -12.75 11.15 -15.72
#